data_AF-A0A974D9U0-F1
#
_entry.id   AF-A0A974D9U0-F1
#
_cell.length_a   1.000
_cell.length_b   1.000
_cell.length_c   1.000
_cell.angle_alpha   90.00
_cell.angle_beta   90.00
_cell.angle_gamma   90.00
#
_symmetry.space_group_name_H-M   'P 1'
#
loop_
_entity.id
_entity.type
_entity.pdbx_description
1 polymer ?
#
loop_
_entity_poly.entity_id
_entity_poly.type
_entity_poly.pdbx_seq_one_letter_code
_entity_poly.pdbx_strand_id
1 'polypeptide(L)'
;MKEIDVIVNSLLDILLRTILEITSRPQSSGSAMRLQFQDVTGEFVASLLSLLRQMTDRHYQQLLESFSSKDELRDFLLQIFTVFRILIRPEMFPKDWTVMRFVANNVIITTVLYLSDALRKNFLNDCFDYKIWDSYFYLAVIFINQSCLQLEIFTPSKMKKVLEKYGDMRVTMGCEIFSMWQNLGEHKLHFIPALIGPFLEVTLIPQPDLRNVMIPIFHDMMDWEQRRSGNFKQVEAKLIDKLDSLMSEGKGDETYRELFNSILLKKIERETWRESGVSLIATVTRLMERLLDYRDCMKMGEVDGKKIGCTVSLL
;
A
#
# COMPACT_ATOMS: atom_id res chain seq x y z
N MET A 1 -21.16 -26.45 -4.12
CA MET A 1 -19.92 -26.30 -4.93
C MET A 1 -20.26 -25.79 -6.34
N LYS A 2 -21.07 -26.50 -7.15
CA LYS A 2 -21.59 -25.97 -8.45
C LYS A 2 -22.36 -24.65 -8.33
N GLU A 3 -23.05 -24.43 -7.20
CA GLU A 3 -23.81 -23.20 -6.95
C GLU A 3 -22.92 -21.95 -6.86
N ILE A 4 -21.72 -22.06 -6.26
CA ILE A 4 -20.80 -20.91 -6.16
C ILE A 4 -20.29 -20.54 -7.55
N ASP A 5 -19.95 -21.52 -8.39
CA ASP A 5 -19.50 -21.30 -9.77
C ASP A 5 -20.57 -20.51 -10.57
N VAL A 6 -21.84 -20.90 -10.46
CA VAL A 6 -22.95 -20.21 -11.12
C VAL A 6 -23.14 -18.79 -10.56
N ILE A 7 -23.07 -18.61 -9.25
CA ILE A 7 -23.25 -17.32 -8.59
C ILE A 7 -22.11 -16.36 -8.94
N VAL A 8 -20.85 -16.82 -8.95
CA VAL A 8 -19.69 -16.00 -9.33
C VAL A 8 -19.86 -15.50 -10.77
N ASN A 9 -20.15 -16.40 -11.70
CA ASN A 9 -20.31 -16.04 -13.11
C ASN A 9 -21.52 -15.13 -13.36
N SER A 10 -22.58 -15.24 -12.55
CA SER A 10 -23.81 -14.46 -12.75
C SER A 10 -23.82 -13.14 -12.01
N LEU A 11 -23.20 -13.04 -10.84
CA LEU A 11 -23.36 -11.90 -9.93
C LEU A 11 -22.11 -11.05 -9.75
N LEU A 12 -20.89 -11.58 -9.94
CA LEU A 12 -19.68 -10.83 -9.58
C LEU A 12 -19.56 -9.52 -10.38
N ASP A 13 -19.67 -9.58 -11.70
CA ASP A 13 -19.63 -8.39 -12.57
C ASP A 13 -20.78 -7.42 -12.25
N ILE A 14 -21.99 -7.94 -12.03
CA ILE A 14 -23.17 -7.12 -11.67
C ILE A 14 -22.93 -6.39 -10.34
N LEU A 15 -22.41 -7.08 -9.33
CA LEU A 15 -22.11 -6.50 -8.02
C LEU A 15 -21.04 -5.41 -8.13
N LEU A 16 -19.95 -5.67 -8.86
CA LEU A 16 -18.89 -4.69 -9.06
C LEU A 16 -19.41 -3.44 -9.76
N ARG A 17 -20.11 -3.59 -10.89
CA ARG A 17 -20.69 -2.46 -11.64
C ARG A 17 -21.69 -1.67 -10.81
N THR A 18 -22.55 -2.37 -10.05
CA THR A 18 -23.56 -1.72 -9.21
C THR A 18 -22.91 -0.89 -8.10
N ILE A 19 -21.88 -1.43 -7.43
CA ILE A 19 -21.14 -0.70 -6.40
C ILE A 19 -20.45 0.53 -7.01
N LEU A 20 -19.79 0.38 -8.16
CA LEU A 20 -19.12 1.49 -8.85
C LEU A 20 -20.13 2.58 -9.24
N GLU A 21 -21.26 2.20 -9.83
CA GLU A 21 -22.31 3.13 -10.25
C GLU A 21 -22.88 3.90 -9.05
N ILE A 22 -23.26 3.22 -7.96
CA ILE A 22 -23.85 3.88 -6.79
C ILE A 22 -22.85 4.83 -6.13
N THR A 23 -21.58 4.43 -6.04
CA THR A 23 -20.54 5.22 -5.36
C THR A 23 -19.98 6.36 -6.21
N SER A 24 -20.23 6.36 -7.52
CA SER A 24 -19.87 7.45 -8.43
C SER A 24 -20.82 8.64 -8.38
N ARG A 25 -22.03 8.47 -7.81
CA ARG A 25 -23.05 9.53 -7.77
C ARG A 25 -22.64 10.66 -6.82
N PRO A 26 -22.65 11.93 -7.25
CA PRO A 26 -22.32 13.05 -6.37
C PRO A 26 -23.30 13.11 -5.21
N GLN A 27 -22.78 13.19 -3.98
CA GLN A 27 -23.62 13.31 -2.79
C GLN A 27 -24.42 14.61 -2.86
N SER A 28 -25.75 14.51 -2.85
CA SER A 28 -26.63 15.67 -2.76
C SER A 28 -26.42 16.39 -1.44
N SER A 29 -26.23 17.71 -1.48
CA SER A 29 -25.98 18.62 -0.35
C SER A 29 -27.14 18.77 0.66
N GLY A 30 -28.08 17.82 0.69
CA GLY A 30 -29.27 17.85 1.53
C GLY A 30 -29.18 16.91 2.73
N SER A 31 -29.10 17.51 3.92
CA SER A 31 -29.25 16.93 5.26
C SER A 31 -28.13 15.99 5.76
N ALA A 32 -27.46 16.42 6.83
CA ALA A 32 -26.47 15.68 7.62
C ALA A 32 -27.05 14.47 8.40
N MET A 33 -28.09 13.82 7.87
CA MET A 33 -28.85 12.78 8.56
C MET A 33 -29.32 11.65 7.64
N ARG A 34 -28.57 11.33 6.58
CA ARG A 34 -28.62 10.00 5.97
C ARG A 34 -27.41 9.20 6.43
N LEU A 35 -27.67 8.22 7.29
CA LEU A 35 -26.70 7.25 7.80
C LEU A 35 -25.93 6.61 6.63
N GLN A 36 -24.61 6.77 6.63
CA GLN A 36 -23.64 6.40 5.59
C GLN A 36 -23.52 4.88 5.27
N PHE A 37 -24.48 4.05 5.68
CA PHE A 37 -24.50 2.60 5.42
C PHE A 37 -25.92 2.03 5.20
N GLN A 38 -26.96 2.87 5.04
CA GLN A 38 -28.36 2.43 5.00
C GLN A 38 -29.03 2.49 3.62
N ASP A 39 -28.31 2.92 2.59
CA ASP A 39 -28.74 2.75 1.20
C ASP A 39 -28.24 1.38 0.69
N VAL A 40 -28.97 0.78 -0.26
CA VAL A 40 -28.81 -0.59 -0.85
C VAL A 40 -27.35 -1.02 -1.11
N THR A 41 -26.41 -0.08 -1.22
CA THR A 41 -24.95 -0.30 -1.23
C THR A 41 -24.46 -1.28 -0.15
N GLY A 42 -24.96 -1.19 1.09
CA GLY A 42 -24.52 -2.07 2.18
C GLY A 42 -24.77 -3.55 1.89
N GLU A 43 -25.92 -3.87 1.29
CA GLU A 43 -26.31 -5.23 0.92
C GLU A 43 -25.48 -5.75 -0.26
N PHE A 44 -25.18 -4.90 -1.25
CA PHE A 44 -24.30 -5.25 -2.37
C PHE A 44 -22.86 -5.49 -1.90
N VAL A 45 -22.34 -4.64 -1.00
CA VAL A 45 -21.00 -4.81 -0.41
C VAL A 45 -20.94 -6.10 0.42
N ALA A 46 -21.95 -6.36 1.26
CA ALA A 46 -22.00 -7.59 2.04
C ALA A 46 -22.08 -8.83 1.14
N SER A 47 -22.85 -8.76 0.05
CA SER A 47 -22.97 -9.82 -0.94
C SER A 47 -21.66 -10.07 -1.68
N LEU A 48 -20.97 -9.01 -2.13
CA LEU A 48 -19.66 -9.11 -2.77
C LEU A 48 -18.63 -9.74 -1.82
N LEU A 49 -18.51 -9.23 -0.59
CA LEU A 49 -17.56 -9.76 0.39
C LEU A 49 -17.86 -11.21 0.74
N SER A 50 -19.13 -11.57 0.87
CA SER A 50 -19.55 -12.96 1.15
C SER A 50 -19.27 -13.89 -0.03
N LEU A 51 -19.44 -13.42 -1.26
CA LEU A 51 -19.14 -14.18 -2.48
C LEU A 51 -17.63 -14.45 -2.58
N LEU A 52 -16.81 -13.40 -2.52
CA LEU A 52 -15.35 -13.50 -2.59
C LEU A 52 -14.77 -14.38 -1.46
N ARG A 53 -15.34 -14.28 -0.25
CA ARG A 53 -14.93 -15.11 0.89
C ARG A 53 -15.22 -16.60 0.71
N GLN A 54 -16.25 -16.95 -0.08
CA GLN A 54 -16.63 -18.35 -0.35
C GLN A 54 -15.90 -18.94 -1.55
N MET A 55 -15.20 -18.12 -2.34
CA MET A 55 -14.39 -18.60 -3.45
C MET A 55 -13.17 -19.37 -2.92
N THR A 56 -12.90 -20.52 -3.54
CA THR A 56 -11.70 -21.35 -3.29
C THR A 56 -10.70 -21.14 -4.41
N ASP A 57 -9.49 -21.70 -4.30
CA ASP A 57 -8.46 -21.68 -5.35
C ASP A 57 -9.03 -22.03 -6.72
N ARG A 58 -9.83 -23.10 -6.78
CA ARG A 58 -10.49 -23.58 -7.99
C ARG A 58 -11.46 -22.53 -8.56
N HIS A 59 -12.24 -21.87 -7.72
CA HIS A 59 -13.20 -20.85 -8.17
C HIS A 59 -12.48 -19.62 -8.76
N TYR A 60 -11.36 -19.19 -8.16
CA TYR A 60 -10.54 -18.11 -8.71
C TYR A 60 -9.89 -18.48 -10.03
N GLN A 61 -9.32 -19.69 -10.14
CA GLN A 61 -8.75 -20.19 -11.39
C GLN A 61 -9.80 -20.19 -12.51
N GLN A 62 -10.98 -20.76 -12.25
CA GLN A 62 -12.06 -20.81 -13.23
C GLN A 62 -12.58 -19.41 -13.63
N LEU A 63 -12.68 -18.48 -12.67
CA LEU A 63 -13.06 -17.10 -12.97
C LEU A 63 -12.03 -16.42 -13.89
N LEU A 64 -10.73 -16.60 -13.62
CA LEU A 64 -9.68 -15.95 -14.39
C LEU A 64 -9.55 -16.56 -15.80
N GLU A 65 -9.84 -17.86 -15.94
CA GLU A 65 -9.87 -18.58 -17.22
C GLU A 65 -11.14 -18.33 -18.04
N SER A 66 -12.21 -17.78 -17.45
CA SER A 66 -13.49 -17.58 -18.16
C SER A 66 -13.53 -16.33 -19.04
N PHE A 67 -12.61 -15.39 -18.85
CA PHE A 67 -12.52 -14.19 -19.68
C PHE A 67 -12.09 -14.54 -21.11
N SER A 68 -12.85 -14.07 -22.10
CA SER A 68 -12.64 -14.43 -23.50
C SER A 68 -11.50 -13.63 -24.13
N SER A 69 -11.16 -12.48 -23.56
CA SER A 69 -10.08 -11.61 -24.03
C SER A 69 -9.28 -11.00 -22.89
N LYS A 70 -8.04 -10.56 -23.21
CA LYS A 70 -7.20 -9.81 -22.26
C LYS A 70 -7.83 -8.46 -21.86
N ASP A 71 -8.58 -7.82 -22.76
CA ASP A 71 -9.24 -6.55 -22.47
C ASP A 71 -10.37 -6.72 -21.44
N GLU A 72 -11.17 -7.79 -21.53
CA GLU A 72 -12.19 -8.10 -20.52
C GLU A 72 -11.56 -8.38 -19.15
N LEU A 73 -10.48 -9.16 -19.11
CA LEU A 73 -9.75 -9.44 -17.87
C LEU A 73 -9.15 -8.14 -17.28
N ARG A 74 -8.59 -7.28 -18.13
CA ARG A 74 -8.04 -5.98 -17.74
C ARG A 74 -9.12 -5.11 -17.09
N ASP A 75 -10.27 -4.98 -17.74
CA ASP A 75 -11.39 -4.18 -17.24
C ASP A 75 -11.91 -4.73 -15.92
N PHE A 76 -12.06 -6.05 -15.81
CA PHE A 76 -12.42 -6.70 -14.54
C PHE A 76 -11.43 -6.36 -13.41
N LEU A 77 -10.12 -6.51 -13.66
CA LEU A 77 -9.10 -6.24 -12.64
C LEU A 77 -9.09 -4.76 -12.22
N LEU A 78 -9.23 -3.82 -13.17
CA LEU A 78 -9.35 -2.39 -12.85
C LEU A 78 -10.62 -2.09 -12.04
N GLN A 79 -11.74 -2.72 -12.37
CA GLN A 79 -13.01 -2.55 -11.65
C GLN A 79 -12.90 -3.09 -10.22
N ILE A 80 -12.43 -4.32 -10.04
CA ILE A 80 -12.33 -4.91 -8.69
C ILE A 80 -11.31 -4.18 -7.82
N PHE A 81 -10.17 -3.74 -8.37
CA PHE A 81 -9.25 -2.89 -7.62
C PHE A 81 -9.90 -1.57 -7.21
N THR A 82 -10.68 -0.95 -8.10
CA THR A 82 -11.41 0.28 -7.78
C THR A 82 -12.45 0.06 -6.68
N VAL A 83 -13.20 -1.03 -6.74
CA VAL A 83 -14.14 -1.41 -5.67
C VAL A 83 -13.40 -1.62 -4.35
N PHE A 84 -12.27 -2.34 -4.34
CA PHE A 84 -11.47 -2.51 -3.11
C PHE A 84 -10.98 -1.19 -2.54
N ARG A 85 -10.52 -0.26 -3.39
CA ARG A 85 -10.14 1.10 -2.97
C ARG A 85 -11.31 1.85 -2.34
N ILE A 86 -12.53 1.66 -2.86
CA ILE A 86 -13.74 2.20 -2.23
C ILE A 86 -13.92 1.57 -0.86
N LEU A 87 -13.95 0.23 -0.76
CA LEU A 87 -14.25 -0.51 0.47
C LEU A 87 -13.34 -0.19 1.67
N ILE A 88 -12.10 0.20 1.43
CA ILE A 88 -11.14 0.56 2.49
C ILE A 88 -11.18 2.04 2.88
N ARG A 89 -12.01 2.87 2.23
CA ARG A 89 -12.16 4.27 2.63
C ARG A 89 -12.69 4.38 4.06
N PRO A 90 -12.25 5.36 4.86
CA PRO A 90 -12.69 5.50 6.25
C PRO A 90 -14.20 5.62 6.42
N GLU A 91 -14.91 6.15 5.43
CA GLU A 91 -16.35 6.42 5.46
C GLU A 91 -17.18 5.18 5.10
N MET A 92 -16.57 4.13 4.54
CA MET A 92 -17.32 2.96 4.08
C MET A 92 -17.94 2.15 5.19
N PHE A 93 -17.30 2.08 6.36
CA PHE A 93 -17.85 1.38 7.51
C PHE A 93 -17.81 2.33 8.71
N PRO A 94 -18.76 2.28 9.65
CA PRO A 94 -18.61 3.01 10.91
C PRO A 94 -17.28 2.66 11.61
N LYS A 95 -16.68 3.61 12.33
CA LYS A 95 -15.39 3.38 13.01
C LYS A 95 -15.45 2.24 14.05
N ASP A 96 -16.61 2.10 14.70
CA ASP A 96 -16.83 1.06 15.71
C ASP A 96 -17.07 -0.33 15.12
N TRP A 97 -17.29 -0.43 13.80
CA TRP A 97 -17.45 -1.71 13.09
C TRP A 97 -16.10 -2.36 12.79
N THR A 98 -15.24 -2.40 13.81
CA THR A 98 -13.87 -2.92 13.72
C THR A 98 -13.87 -4.35 13.18
N VAL A 99 -14.78 -5.23 13.66
CA VAL A 99 -14.85 -6.62 13.19
C VAL A 99 -15.13 -6.68 11.70
N MET A 100 -16.09 -5.90 11.21
CA MET A 100 -16.46 -5.86 9.79
C MET A 100 -15.30 -5.32 8.93
N ARG A 101 -14.63 -4.26 9.39
CA ARG A 101 -13.43 -3.71 8.72
C ARG A 101 -12.32 -4.75 8.59
N PHE A 102 -12.07 -5.55 9.62
CA PHE A 102 -11.08 -6.63 9.55
C PHE A 102 -11.51 -7.77 8.62
N VAL A 103 -12.79 -8.18 8.64
CA VAL A 103 -13.31 -9.19 7.71
C VAL A 103 -13.19 -8.71 6.26
N ALA A 104 -13.59 -7.48 5.97
CA ALA A 104 -13.48 -6.89 4.64
C ALA A 104 -12.02 -6.84 4.17
N ASN A 105 -11.11 -6.35 5.02
CA ASN A 105 -9.68 -6.30 4.69
C ASN A 105 -9.08 -7.69 4.46
N ASN A 106 -9.46 -8.69 5.26
CA ASN A 106 -9.00 -10.06 5.07
C ASN A 106 -9.48 -10.64 3.73
N VAL A 107 -10.74 -10.41 3.37
CA VAL A 107 -11.27 -10.83 2.06
C VAL A 107 -10.54 -10.12 0.92
N ILE A 108 -10.27 -8.82 1.06
CA ILE A 108 -9.54 -8.03 0.05
C ILE A 108 -8.13 -8.58 -0.15
N ILE A 109 -7.31 -8.72 0.91
CA ILE A 109 -5.94 -9.22 0.75
C ILE A 109 -5.93 -10.64 0.18
N THR A 110 -6.78 -11.54 0.67
CA THR A 110 -6.89 -12.90 0.12
C THR A 110 -7.24 -12.87 -1.36
N THR A 111 -8.21 -12.04 -1.77
CA THR A 111 -8.58 -11.92 -3.18
C THR A 111 -7.43 -11.34 -4.02
N VAL A 112 -6.79 -10.27 -3.55
CA VAL A 112 -5.65 -9.64 -4.23
C VAL A 112 -4.54 -10.65 -4.50
N LEU A 113 -4.22 -11.53 -3.54
CA LEU A 113 -3.21 -12.57 -3.72
C LEU A 113 -3.53 -13.54 -4.88
N TYR A 114 -4.81 -13.89 -5.10
CA TYR A 114 -5.20 -14.68 -6.28
C TYR A 114 -5.09 -13.89 -7.59
N LEU A 115 -5.45 -12.60 -7.55
CA LEU A 115 -5.44 -11.75 -8.74
C LEU A 115 -4.04 -11.34 -9.19
N SER A 116 -3.06 -11.28 -8.27
CA SER A 116 -1.67 -10.92 -8.58
C SER A 116 -1.03 -11.82 -9.63
N ASP A 117 -1.30 -13.12 -9.58
CA ASP A 117 -0.75 -14.07 -10.56
C ASP A 117 -1.34 -13.83 -11.96
N ALA A 118 -2.64 -13.54 -12.04
CA ALA A 118 -3.28 -13.17 -13.31
C ALA A 118 -2.72 -11.85 -13.87
N LEU A 119 -2.54 -10.85 -13.00
CA LEU A 119 -1.93 -9.57 -13.37
C LEU A 119 -0.54 -9.80 -13.98
N ARG A 120 0.32 -10.54 -13.26
CA ARG A 120 1.69 -10.85 -13.70
C ARG A 120 1.72 -11.64 -15.01
N LYS A 121 0.96 -12.74 -15.10
CA LYS A 121 0.99 -13.63 -16.27
C LYS A 121 0.50 -12.94 -17.54
N ASN A 122 -0.51 -12.06 -17.43
CA ASN A 122 -1.18 -11.52 -18.61
C ASN A 122 -0.67 -10.14 -19.05
N PHE A 123 -0.16 -9.33 -18.10
CA PHE A 123 0.12 -7.91 -18.30
C PHE A 123 1.55 -7.48 -17.93
N LEU A 124 2.51 -8.41 -17.81
CA LEU A 124 3.91 -8.08 -17.52
C LEU A 124 4.81 -8.05 -18.76
N ASN A 125 4.82 -9.12 -19.54
CA ASN A 125 5.79 -9.32 -20.63
C ASN A 125 5.32 -8.65 -21.94
N ASP A 126 4.93 -9.45 -22.95
CA ASP A 126 4.56 -8.99 -24.29
C ASP A 126 3.36 -8.02 -24.34
N CYS A 127 2.67 -7.82 -23.22
CA CYS A 127 1.53 -6.91 -23.08
C CYS A 127 1.64 -6.09 -21.79
N PHE A 128 2.80 -5.49 -21.52
CA PHE A 128 2.96 -4.62 -20.36
C PHE A 128 1.90 -3.51 -20.35
N ASP A 129 1.08 -3.47 -19.30
CA ASP A 129 0.05 -2.46 -19.12
C ASP A 129 0.31 -1.64 -17.86
N TYR A 130 0.90 -0.46 -18.05
CA TYR A 130 1.20 0.44 -16.95
C TYR A 130 -0.02 0.74 -16.06
N LYS A 131 -1.21 0.93 -16.64
CA LYS A 131 -2.40 1.41 -15.92
C LYS A 131 -2.88 0.42 -14.86
N ILE A 132 -2.88 -0.86 -15.19
CA ILE A 132 -3.34 -1.90 -14.26
C ILE A 132 -2.32 -2.15 -13.14
N TRP A 133 -1.02 -2.13 -13.47
CA TRP A 133 0.05 -2.23 -12.49
C TRP A 133 0.09 -1.02 -11.54
N ASP A 134 -0.08 0.19 -12.08
CA ASP A 134 -0.19 1.41 -11.29
C ASP A 134 -1.41 1.35 -10.34
N SER A 135 -2.57 0.93 -10.85
CA SER A 135 -3.78 0.73 -10.04
C SER A 135 -3.57 -0.33 -8.94
N TYR A 136 -2.82 -1.40 -9.23
CA TYR A 136 -2.49 -2.46 -8.28
C TYR A 136 -1.59 -1.93 -7.15
N PHE A 137 -0.46 -1.31 -7.48
CA PHE A 137 0.45 -0.76 -6.46
C PHE A 137 -0.22 0.33 -5.63
N TYR A 138 -1.04 1.18 -6.27
CA TYR A 138 -1.80 2.18 -5.55
C TYR A 138 -2.75 1.55 -4.53
N LEU A 139 -3.54 0.53 -4.92
CA LEU A 139 -4.40 -0.21 -3.98
C LEU A 139 -3.58 -0.81 -2.83
N ALA A 140 -2.47 -1.48 -3.14
CA ALA A 140 -1.65 -2.16 -2.14
C ALA A 140 -1.05 -1.18 -1.12
N VAL A 141 -0.56 -0.02 -1.58
CA VAL A 141 -0.03 1.04 -0.69
C VAL A 141 -1.13 1.58 0.21
N ILE A 142 -2.28 2.01 -0.34
CA ILE A 142 -3.33 2.59 0.49
C ILE A 142 -3.96 1.56 1.43
N PHE A 143 -3.95 0.27 1.06
CA PHE A 143 -4.35 -0.83 1.94
C PHE A 143 -3.44 -0.90 3.17
N ILE A 144 -2.13 -0.82 3.01
CA ILE A 144 -1.19 -0.87 4.14
C ILE A 144 -1.30 0.38 5.03
N ASN A 145 -1.44 1.57 4.41
CA ASN A 145 -1.47 2.85 5.12
C ASN A 145 -2.81 3.18 5.81
N GLN A 146 -3.86 2.36 5.63
CA GLN A 146 -5.17 2.64 6.21
C GLN A 146 -5.13 2.63 7.75
N SER A 147 -5.86 3.57 8.38
CA SER A 147 -5.82 3.76 9.83
C SER A 147 -6.28 2.56 10.65
N CYS A 148 -7.22 1.76 10.14
CA CYS A 148 -7.72 0.59 10.87
C CYS A 148 -6.75 -0.59 10.91
N LEU A 149 -5.69 -0.58 10.09
CA LEU A 149 -4.62 -1.57 10.13
C LEU A 149 -3.38 -1.08 10.89
N GLN A 150 -3.36 0.15 11.39
CA GLN A 150 -2.31 0.63 12.28
C GLN A 150 -2.52 0.03 13.68
N LEU A 151 -1.93 -1.15 13.93
CA LEU A 151 -2.19 -1.93 15.15
C LEU A 151 -1.52 -1.34 16.39
N GLU A 152 -0.49 -0.52 16.21
CA GLU A 152 0.26 0.16 17.27
C GLU A 152 -0.58 1.14 18.10
N ILE A 153 -1.71 1.61 17.55
CA ILE A 153 -2.67 2.47 18.27
C ILE A 153 -3.72 1.67 19.04
N PHE A 154 -3.73 0.34 18.95
CA PHE A 154 -4.70 -0.50 19.64
C PHE A 154 -4.26 -0.85 21.05
N THR A 155 -5.23 -1.21 21.90
CA THR A 155 -4.92 -1.81 23.20
C THR A 155 -4.22 -3.17 22.99
N PRO A 156 -3.31 -3.57 23.89
CA PRO A 156 -2.57 -4.83 23.74
C PRO A 156 -3.47 -6.06 23.55
N SER A 157 -4.59 -6.12 24.27
CA SER A 157 -5.57 -7.21 24.14
C SER A 157 -6.28 -7.24 22.78
N LYS A 158 -6.60 -6.07 22.21
CA LYS A 158 -7.23 -5.97 20.89
C LYS A 158 -6.23 -6.36 19.80
N MET A 159 -5.00 -5.84 19.88
CA MET A 159 -3.91 -6.18 18.96
C MET A 159 -3.64 -7.69 18.96
N LYS A 160 -3.49 -8.31 20.14
CA LYS A 160 -3.28 -9.76 20.26
C LYS A 160 -4.37 -10.58 19.57
N LYS A 161 -5.65 -10.25 19.81
CA LYS A 161 -6.79 -10.95 19.18
C LYS A 161 -6.81 -10.80 17.65
N VAL A 162 -6.44 -9.62 17.13
CA VAL A 162 -6.37 -9.38 15.69
C VAL A 162 -5.26 -10.23 15.08
N LEU A 163 -4.06 -10.20 15.66
CA LEU A 163 -2.91 -10.96 15.18
C LEU A 163 -3.14 -12.48 15.25
N GLU A 164 -3.74 -12.99 16.32
CA GLU A 164 -4.08 -14.42 16.45
C GLU A 164 -5.07 -14.88 15.37
N LYS A 165 -5.96 -14.00 14.90
CA LYS A 165 -7.02 -14.37 13.95
C LYS A 165 -6.63 -14.14 12.49
N TYR A 166 -5.93 -13.05 12.20
CA TYR A 166 -5.67 -12.59 10.83
C TYR A 166 -4.18 -12.45 10.51
N GLY A 167 -3.29 -12.57 11.50
CA GLY A 167 -1.91 -12.11 11.38
C GLY A 167 -1.82 -10.59 11.18
N ASP A 168 -0.63 -10.11 10.80
CA ASP A 168 -0.46 -8.72 10.35
C ASP A 168 -0.65 -8.66 8.83
N MET A 169 -1.84 -8.24 8.40
CA MET A 169 -2.18 -8.11 6.98
C MET A 169 -1.31 -7.09 6.25
N ARG A 170 -0.71 -6.11 6.95
CA ARG A 170 0.22 -5.15 6.34
C ARG A 170 1.49 -5.86 5.87
N VAL A 171 2.01 -6.79 6.68
CA VAL A 171 3.17 -7.62 6.32
C VAL A 171 2.85 -8.50 5.12
N THR A 172 1.68 -9.13 5.11
CA THR A 172 1.23 -9.97 3.98
C THR A 172 1.19 -9.16 2.69
N MET A 173 0.57 -7.97 2.70
CA MET A 173 0.55 -7.08 1.54
C MET A 173 1.94 -6.57 1.18
N GLY A 174 2.80 -6.27 2.15
CA GLY A 174 4.19 -5.84 1.91
C GLY A 174 5.03 -6.90 1.21
N CYS A 175 4.93 -8.16 1.64
CA CYS A 175 5.54 -9.32 0.96
C CYS A 175 5.05 -9.42 -0.48
N GLU A 176 3.76 -9.18 -0.70
CA GLU A 176 3.18 -9.24 -2.03
C GLU A 176 3.63 -8.06 -2.92
N ILE A 177 3.71 -6.83 -2.40
CA ILE A 177 4.31 -5.69 -3.10
C ILE A 177 5.75 -6.01 -3.50
N PHE A 178 6.55 -6.55 -2.57
CA PHE A 178 7.93 -6.93 -2.84
C PHE A 178 8.01 -7.99 -3.95
N SER A 179 7.23 -9.06 -3.85
CA SER A 179 7.14 -10.12 -4.86
C SER A 179 6.79 -9.56 -6.25
N MET A 180 5.73 -8.76 -6.33
CA MET A 180 5.27 -8.16 -7.58
C MET A 180 6.29 -7.17 -8.15
N TRP A 181 6.92 -6.36 -7.30
CA TRP A 181 8.02 -5.47 -7.70
C TRP A 181 9.19 -6.25 -8.30
N GLN A 182 9.60 -7.36 -7.69
CA GLN A 182 10.73 -8.15 -8.21
C GLN A 182 10.50 -8.67 -9.63
N ASN A 183 9.25 -8.96 -10.00
CA ASN A 183 8.90 -9.45 -11.33
C ASN A 183 8.90 -8.37 -12.42
N LEU A 184 8.89 -7.08 -12.08
CA LEU A 184 8.72 -6.00 -13.07
C LEU A 184 9.85 -5.85 -14.10
N GLY A 185 11.04 -6.43 -13.87
CA GLY A 185 12.18 -6.27 -14.78
C GLY A 185 12.50 -4.80 -15.04
N GLU A 186 12.72 -4.44 -16.32
CA GLU A 186 13.02 -3.06 -16.73
C GLU A 186 11.85 -2.08 -16.55
N HIS A 187 10.62 -2.58 -16.46
CA HIS A 187 9.44 -1.74 -16.25
C HIS A 187 9.45 -1.03 -14.88
N LYS A 188 10.30 -1.45 -13.93
CA LYS A 188 10.55 -0.73 -12.67
C LYS A 188 10.83 0.75 -12.92
N LEU A 189 11.59 1.08 -13.97
CA LEU A 189 11.95 2.46 -14.33
C LEU A 189 10.74 3.38 -14.59
N HIS A 190 9.60 2.84 -15.00
CA HIS A 190 8.37 3.62 -15.19
C HIS A 190 7.71 4.00 -13.85
N PHE A 191 7.89 3.19 -12.82
CA PHE A 191 7.23 3.36 -11.53
C PHE A 191 8.09 4.08 -10.49
N ILE A 192 9.42 3.96 -10.55
CA ILE A 192 10.35 4.56 -9.57
C ILE A 192 9.98 6.03 -9.22
N PRO A 193 9.79 6.95 -10.20
CA PRO A 193 9.50 8.34 -9.87
C PRO A 193 8.21 8.55 -9.06
N ALA A 194 7.23 7.67 -9.26
CA ALA A 194 5.91 7.74 -8.65
C ALA A 194 5.80 6.94 -7.35
N LEU A 195 6.55 5.84 -7.20
CA LEU A 195 6.43 4.92 -6.07
C LEU A 195 7.42 5.13 -4.93
N ILE A 196 8.48 5.95 -5.10
CA ILE A 196 9.40 6.27 -3.99
C ILE A 196 8.64 6.81 -2.77
N GLY A 197 7.78 7.82 -2.96
CA GLY A 197 6.98 8.40 -1.87
C GLY A 197 6.01 7.40 -1.25
N PRO A 198 5.12 6.76 -2.04
CA PRO A 198 4.23 5.70 -1.59
C PRO A 198 4.92 4.56 -0.81
N PHE A 199 6.08 4.09 -1.26
CA PHE A 199 6.82 3.05 -0.54
C PHE A 199 7.50 3.58 0.72
N LEU A 200 7.97 4.83 0.73
CA LEU A 200 8.46 5.48 1.94
C LEU A 200 7.37 5.56 3.01
N GLU A 201 6.14 5.91 2.63
CA GLU A 201 5.02 5.91 3.58
C GLU A 201 4.82 4.55 4.24
N VAL A 202 4.90 3.48 3.45
CA VAL A 202 4.78 2.10 3.94
C VAL A 202 5.94 1.74 4.88
N THR A 203 7.18 2.10 4.54
CA THR A 203 8.35 1.76 5.38
C THR A 203 8.43 2.56 6.67
N LEU A 204 7.78 3.73 6.74
CA LEU A 204 7.73 4.53 7.96
C LEU A 204 6.81 3.93 9.04
N ILE A 205 5.92 2.99 8.68
CA ILE A 205 5.07 2.28 9.65
C ILE A 205 5.95 1.50 10.64
N PRO A 206 5.70 1.57 11.96
CA PRO A 206 6.47 0.89 13.00
C PRO A 206 6.14 -0.61 13.09
N GLN A 207 6.31 -1.32 11.97
CA GLN A 207 6.17 -2.77 11.87
C GLN A 207 7.50 -3.35 11.33
N PRO A 208 8.29 -4.08 12.16
CA PRO A 208 9.64 -4.51 11.79
C PRO A 208 9.73 -5.42 10.55
N ASP A 209 8.83 -6.39 10.39
CA ASP A 209 8.89 -7.34 9.28
C ASP A 209 8.60 -6.66 7.93
N LEU A 210 7.63 -5.75 7.92
CA LEU A 210 7.26 -4.90 6.80
C LEU A 210 8.43 -4.01 6.40
N ARG A 211 9.10 -3.37 7.38
CA ARG A 211 10.32 -2.58 7.12
C ARG A 211 11.40 -3.45 6.47
N ASN A 212 11.68 -4.62 7.02
CA ASN A 212 12.69 -5.54 6.51
C ASN A 212 12.40 -6.05 5.10
N VAL A 213 11.13 -6.21 4.74
CA VAL A 213 10.70 -6.62 3.39
C VAL A 213 10.77 -5.47 2.39
N MET A 214 10.32 -4.27 2.79
CA MET A 214 10.10 -3.16 1.88
C MET A 214 11.33 -2.27 1.68
N ILE A 215 12.17 -2.04 2.70
CA ILE A 215 13.40 -1.24 2.58
C ILE A 215 14.33 -1.72 1.44
N PRO A 216 14.55 -3.04 1.24
CA PRO A 216 15.27 -3.58 0.09
C PRO A 216 14.83 -3.06 -1.29
N ILE A 217 13.58 -2.62 -1.45
CA ILE A 217 13.10 -2.08 -2.73
C ILE A 217 13.87 -0.81 -3.11
N PHE A 218 14.28 0.03 -2.15
CA PHE A 218 15.03 1.25 -2.45
C PHE A 218 16.42 0.96 -3.02
N HIS A 219 17.06 -0.14 -2.62
CA HIS A 219 18.27 -0.62 -3.28
C HIS A 219 18.01 -0.89 -4.76
N ASP A 220 16.92 -1.59 -5.10
CA ASP A 220 16.59 -1.86 -6.50
C ASP A 220 16.32 -0.57 -7.28
N MET A 221 15.63 0.40 -6.66
CA MET A 221 15.38 1.70 -7.29
C MET A 221 16.68 2.43 -7.62
N MET A 222 17.64 2.42 -6.68
CA MET A 222 18.99 2.97 -6.89
C MET A 222 19.72 2.23 -8.02
N ASP A 223 19.75 0.90 -7.98
CA ASP A 223 20.45 0.08 -8.99
C ASP A 223 19.90 0.32 -10.40
N TRP A 224 18.57 0.38 -10.57
CA TRP A 224 17.94 0.67 -11.86
C TRP A 224 18.23 2.09 -12.37
N GLU A 225 18.20 3.10 -11.50
CA GLU A 225 18.56 4.47 -11.90
C GLU A 225 20.04 4.56 -12.30
N GLN A 226 20.92 3.91 -11.53
CA GLN A 226 22.35 3.88 -11.80
C GLN A 226 22.66 3.24 -13.14
N ARG A 227 22.06 2.08 -13.44
CA ARG A 227 22.24 1.40 -14.74
C ARG A 227 21.76 2.26 -15.91
N ARG A 228 20.68 3.03 -15.72
CA ARG A 228 20.10 3.88 -16.78
C ARG A 228 20.86 5.20 -16.99
N SER A 229 21.29 5.85 -15.91
CA SER A 229 21.73 7.25 -15.94
C SER A 229 23.14 7.50 -15.37
N GLY A 230 23.75 6.49 -14.76
CA GLY A 230 25.05 6.59 -14.09
C GLY A 230 25.05 7.47 -12.84
N ASN A 231 23.88 7.83 -12.30
CA ASN A 231 23.73 8.61 -11.08
C ASN A 231 22.42 8.29 -10.34
N PHE A 232 22.21 8.93 -9.17
CA PHE A 232 21.03 8.76 -8.30
C PHE A 232 20.19 10.02 -8.13
N LYS A 233 20.33 11.03 -9.01
CA LYS A 233 19.75 12.36 -8.75
C LYS A 233 18.24 12.34 -8.60
N GLN A 234 17.53 11.49 -9.34
CA GLN A 234 16.08 11.38 -9.26
C GLN A 234 15.64 10.69 -7.98
N VAL A 235 16.25 9.54 -7.65
CA VAL A 235 15.96 8.81 -6.40
C VAL A 235 16.30 9.70 -5.19
N GLU A 236 17.46 10.34 -5.18
CA GLU A 236 17.88 11.25 -4.10
C GLU A 236 16.89 12.39 -3.89
N ALA A 237 16.58 13.13 -4.96
CA ALA A 237 15.67 14.27 -4.85
C ALA A 237 14.28 13.85 -4.36
N LYS A 238 13.77 12.70 -4.82
CA LYS A 238 12.46 12.18 -4.39
C LYS A 238 12.46 11.66 -2.95
N LEU A 239 13.54 10.99 -2.52
CA LEU A 239 13.67 10.55 -1.13
C LEU A 239 13.70 11.76 -0.18
N ILE A 240 14.50 12.78 -0.50
CA ILE A 240 14.61 14.01 0.29
C ILE A 240 13.26 14.74 0.39
N ASP A 241 12.63 15.03 -0.76
CA ASP A 241 11.33 15.71 -0.85
C ASP A 241 10.25 15.00 -0.02
N LYS A 242 10.19 13.67 -0.09
CA LYS A 242 9.16 12.91 0.59
C LYS A 242 9.43 12.70 2.07
N LEU A 243 10.69 12.50 2.47
CA LEU A 243 11.03 12.35 3.89
C LEU A 243 10.77 13.64 4.68
N ASP A 244 11.09 14.80 4.10
CA ASP A 244 10.82 16.10 4.73
C ASP A 244 9.32 16.26 5.07
N SER A 245 8.44 16.02 4.09
CA SER A 245 6.99 16.05 4.29
C SER A 245 6.50 15.01 5.29
N LEU A 246 6.90 13.74 5.12
CA LEU A 246 6.34 12.63 5.90
C LEU A 246 6.80 12.62 7.36
N MET A 247 8.06 12.98 7.63
CA MET A 247 8.57 13.03 9.00
C MET A 247 8.06 14.27 9.74
N SER A 248 7.80 15.37 9.02
CA SER A 248 7.11 16.55 9.55
C SER A 248 5.66 16.24 9.97
N GLU A 249 4.99 15.28 9.31
CA GLU A 249 3.69 14.73 9.74
C GLU A 249 3.79 13.80 10.97
N GLY A 250 4.98 13.63 11.54
CA GLY A 250 5.20 12.80 12.72
C GLY A 250 5.45 11.31 12.41
N LYS A 251 5.64 10.93 11.14
CA LYS A 251 5.98 9.55 10.76
C LYS A 251 7.48 9.28 10.94
N GLY A 252 7.85 8.00 11.00
CA GLY A 252 9.24 7.57 11.16
C GLY A 252 9.78 7.70 12.59
N ASP A 253 10.78 6.89 12.89
CA ASP A 253 11.43 6.80 14.19
C ASP A 253 12.90 6.45 14.03
N GLU A 254 13.63 6.46 15.14
CA GLU A 254 15.06 6.17 15.15
C GLU A 254 15.36 4.75 14.64
N THR A 255 14.52 3.78 15.01
CA THR A 255 14.63 2.40 14.52
C THR A 255 14.50 2.31 12.99
N TYR A 256 13.65 3.13 12.37
CA TYR A 256 13.53 3.20 10.92
C TYR A 256 14.82 3.73 10.29
N ARG A 257 15.40 4.81 10.83
CA ARG A 257 16.66 5.38 10.35
C ARG A 257 17.79 4.36 10.40
N GLU A 258 17.93 3.65 11.52
CA GLU A 258 18.94 2.60 11.71
C GLU A 258 18.74 1.42 10.75
N LEU A 259 17.50 0.95 10.58
CA LEU A 259 17.17 -0.12 9.64
C LEU A 259 17.43 0.28 8.19
N PHE A 260 17.02 1.49 7.78
CA PHE A 260 17.25 2.02 6.44
C PHE A 260 18.76 2.06 6.13
N ASN A 261 19.55 2.61 7.05
CA ASN A 261 21.00 2.66 6.93
C ASN A 261 21.63 1.27 6.83
N SER A 262 21.36 0.41 7.81
CA SER A 262 22.01 -0.90 7.94
C SER A 262 21.66 -1.86 6.79
N ILE A 263 20.38 -1.93 6.39
CA ILE A 263 19.93 -2.82 5.32
C ILE A 263 20.52 -2.37 3.98
N LEU A 264 20.46 -1.08 3.66
CA LEU A 264 20.95 -0.60 2.37
C LEU A 264 22.46 -0.67 2.27
N LEU A 265 23.20 -0.28 3.33
CA LEU A 265 24.67 -0.41 3.35
C LEU A 265 25.09 -1.85 3.10
N LYS A 266 24.47 -2.81 3.80
CA LYS A 266 24.74 -4.24 3.60
C LYS A 266 24.46 -4.71 2.17
N LYS A 267 23.40 -4.19 1.53
CA LYS A 267 23.06 -4.57 0.15
C LYS A 267 24.06 -4.06 -0.86
N ILE A 268 24.59 -2.85 -0.67
CA ILE A 268 25.49 -2.22 -1.65
C ILE A 268 26.96 -2.64 -1.52
N GLU A 269 27.34 -3.41 -0.50
CA GLU A 269 28.74 -3.80 -0.22
C GLU A 269 29.47 -4.37 -1.44
N ARG A 270 28.74 -5.11 -2.29
CA ARG A 270 29.28 -5.81 -3.47
C ARG A 270 28.99 -5.10 -4.78
N GLU A 271 28.28 -3.98 -4.74
CA GLU A 271 27.89 -3.25 -5.93
C GLU A 271 29.05 -2.41 -6.48
N THR A 272 29.13 -2.33 -7.81
CA THR A 272 30.18 -1.53 -8.48
C THR A 272 30.05 -0.04 -8.20
N TRP A 273 28.84 0.41 -7.89
CA TRP A 273 28.48 1.80 -7.58
C TRP A 273 28.45 2.10 -6.06
N ARG A 274 29.01 1.21 -5.22
CA ARG A 274 28.96 1.31 -3.75
C ARG A 274 29.35 2.67 -3.20
N GLU A 275 30.38 3.34 -3.74
CA GLU A 275 30.91 4.58 -3.16
C GLU A 275 29.89 5.71 -3.27
N SER A 276 29.30 5.88 -4.46
CA SER A 276 28.18 6.80 -4.68
C SER A 276 26.93 6.39 -3.90
N GLY A 277 26.68 5.08 -3.74
CA GLY A 277 25.55 4.56 -2.96
C GLY A 277 25.67 4.88 -1.47
N VAL A 278 26.87 4.73 -0.89
CA VAL A 278 27.17 5.10 0.50
C VAL A 278 26.93 6.59 0.71
N SER A 279 27.35 7.45 -0.24
CA SER A 279 27.11 8.88 -0.16
C SER A 279 25.61 9.21 -0.13
N LEU A 280 24.81 8.56 -0.99
CA LEU A 280 23.35 8.77 -1.00
C LEU A 280 22.71 8.35 0.33
N ILE A 281 23.03 7.15 0.80
CA ILE A 281 22.48 6.61 2.05
C ILE A 281 22.84 7.53 3.22
N ALA A 282 24.09 8.02 3.28
CA ALA A 282 24.53 8.97 4.30
C ALA A 282 23.77 10.30 4.25
N THR A 283 23.52 10.85 3.04
CA THR A 283 22.71 12.07 2.89
C THR A 283 21.30 11.86 3.45
N VAL A 284 20.65 10.77 3.05
CA VAL A 284 19.28 10.46 3.42
C VAL A 284 19.15 10.17 4.92
N THR A 285 20.08 9.40 5.50
CA THR A 285 20.04 9.06 6.93
C THR A 285 20.36 10.26 7.82
N ARG A 286 21.27 11.14 7.38
CA ARG A 286 21.53 12.41 8.07
C ARG A 286 20.34 13.36 8.02
N LEU A 287 19.60 13.37 6.91
CA LEU A 287 18.34 14.12 6.82
C LEU A 287 17.33 13.58 7.85
N MET A 288 17.12 12.26 7.88
CA MET A 288 16.23 11.63 8.86
C MET A 288 16.62 11.98 10.30
N GLU A 289 17.91 11.91 10.64
CA GLU A 289 18.43 12.30 11.96
C GLU A 289 18.06 13.75 12.32
N ARG A 290 18.35 14.71 11.42
CA ARG A 290 18.01 16.11 11.64
C ARG A 290 16.50 16.35 11.81
N LEU A 291 15.67 15.65 11.04
CA LEU A 291 14.21 15.75 11.13
C LEU A 291 13.68 15.17 12.45
N LEU A 292 14.28 14.06 12.92
CA LEU A 292 13.97 13.47 14.22
C LEU A 292 14.37 14.41 15.36
N ASP A 293 15.60 14.96 15.32
CA ASP A 293 16.09 15.93 16.30
C ASP A 293 15.18 17.17 16.36
N TYR A 294 14.83 17.74 15.21
CA TYR A 294 13.93 18.89 15.12
C TYR A 294 12.56 18.58 15.74
N ARG A 295 12.00 17.40 15.46
CA ARG A 295 10.72 16.96 16.02
C ARG A 295 10.77 16.84 17.54
N ASP A 296 11.86 16.32 18.08
CA ASP A 296 12.03 16.14 19.53
C ASP A 296 12.27 17.47 20.24
N CYS A 297 13.02 18.40 19.64
CA CYS A 297 13.12 19.78 20.12
C CYS A 297 11.77 20.49 20.15
N MET A 298 10.95 20.34 19.11
CA MET A 298 9.62 20.96 19.06
C MET A 298 8.67 20.43 20.14
N LYS A 299 8.70 19.11 20.41
CA LYS A 299 7.94 18.52 21.52
C LYS A 299 8.36 19.07 22.88
N MET A 300 9.67 19.25 23.11
CA MET A 300 10.16 19.84 24.36
C MET A 300 9.79 21.33 24.51
N GLY A 301 9.81 22.09 23.40
CA GLY A 301 9.42 23.51 23.38
C GLY A 301 7.93 23.76 23.65
N GLU A 302 7.05 22.82 23.29
CA GLU A 302 5.62 22.88 23.64
C GLU A 302 5.37 22.62 25.13
N VAL A 303 6.18 21.76 25.77
CA VAL A 303 6.07 21.46 27.22
C VAL A 303 6.58 22.63 28.08
N ASP A 304 7.57 23.39 27.62
CA ASP A 304 8.19 24.49 28.38
C ASP A 304 7.59 25.89 28.09
N GLY A 305 6.53 25.98 27.27
CA GLY A 305 5.83 27.24 26.96
C GLY A 305 6.68 28.32 26.27
N LYS A 306 7.94 28.02 25.94
CA LYS A 306 8.87 28.92 25.25
C LYS A 306 9.04 28.46 23.82
N LYS A 307 8.28 29.07 22.91
CA LYS A 307 8.62 29.11 21.48
C LYS A 307 9.94 29.89 21.31
N ILE A 308 11.08 29.21 21.40
CA ILE A 308 12.38 29.79 21.05
C ILE A 308 13.01 28.94 19.95
N GLY A 309 12.97 29.51 18.74
CA GLY A 309 13.88 29.35 17.60
C GLY A 309 14.63 28.03 17.40
N CYS A 310 14.05 27.12 16.62
CA CYS A 310 14.78 26.07 15.92
C CYS A 310 14.74 26.26 14.39
N THR A 311 14.87 27.49 13.90
CA THR A 311 14.94 27.76 12.45
C THR A 311 16.38 27.75 11.91
N VAL A 312 17.39 27.50 12.73
CA VAL A 312 18.81 27.68 12.36
C VAL A 312 19.54 26.36 12.01
N SER A 313 18.94 25.19 12.20
CA SER A 313 19.61 23.89 11.95
C SER A 313 19.30 23.22 10.59
N LEU A 314 18.47 23.84 9.75
CA LEU A 314 18.05 23.31 8.44
C LEU A 314 18.68 24.03 7.22
N LEU A 315 19.63 24.94 7.44
CA LEU A 315 20.42 25.57 6.37
C LEU A 315 21.79 24.91 6.19
#